data_AF-Q1QKU0-F1
#
_entry.id   AF-Q1QKU0-F1
#
_cell.length_a   1.000
_cell.length_b   1.000
_cell.length_c   1.000
_cell.angle_alpha   90.00
_cell.angle_beta   90.00
_cell.angle_gamma   90.00
#
_symmetry.space_group_name_H-M   'P 1'
#
loop_
_entity.id
_entity.type
_entity.pdbx_description
1 polymer ?
#
loop_
_entity_poly.entity_id
_entity_poly.type
_entity_poly.pdbx_seq_one_letter_code
_entity_poly.pdbx_strand_id
1 'polypeptide(L)'
;MAPLFWSIATSDIALWIDAVILAAALIVGYAPLLKWFPVIGPYVRVAKLVAFLVFGILSAAVSHRLTDESAELARVKIDLAFSQLQLDTQKQAAETAAKLRAEAEAKAEQANQKVTDYEERLAKQPADHGCNLDSDDVRSLHDIAR
;
A
#
# COMPACT_ATOMS: atom_id res chain seq x y z
N MET A 1 -16.14 21.23 -14.45
CA MET A 1 -15.82 21.26 -15.90
C MET A 1 -14.33 21.38 -16.18
N ALA A 2 -13.58 22.25 -15.47
CA ALA A 2 -12.11 22.34 -15.57
C ALA A 2 -11.33 21.00 -15.51
N PRO A 3 -11.64 20.03 -14.62
CA PRO A 3 -10.89 18.77 -14.58
C PRO A 3 -11.12 17.87 -15.80
N LEU A 4 -12.32 17.91 -16.40
CA LEU A 4 -12.63 17.18 -17.63
C LEU A 4 -11.89 17.77 -18.84
N PHE A 5 -11.82 19.10 -18.92
CA PHE A 5 -11.07 19.78 -19.97
C PHE A 5 -9.59 19.41 -19.93
N TRP A 6 -8.96 19.50 -18.74
CA TRP A 6 -7.55 19.14 -18.59
C TRP A 6 -7.30 17.67 -18.83
N SER A 7 -8.18 16.77 -18.36
CA SER A 7 -8.06 15.33 -18.61
C SER A 7 -8.12 14.97 -20.10
N ILE A 8 -8.95 15.65 -20.90
CA ILE A 8 -9.01 15.45 -22.35
C ILE A 8 -7.80 16.09 -23.02
N ALA A 9 -7.42 17.30 -22.62
CA ALA A 9 -6.30 18.04 -23.20
C ALA A 9 -4.94 17.39 -22.93
N THR A 10 -4.76 16.69 -21.80
CA THR A 10 -3.53 15.96 -21.47
C THR A 10 -3.57 14.48 -21.88
N SER A 11 -4.62 14.04 -22.58
CA SER A 11 -4.71 12.67 -23.07
C SER A 11 -3.59 12.36 -24.06
N ASP A 12 -3.13 11.10 -24.07
CA ASP A 12 -2.02 10.66 -24.94
C ASP A 12 -2.30 10.92 -26.43
N ILE A 13 -3.57 10.82 -26.84
CA ILE A 13 -4.01 11.07 -28.21
C ILE A 13 -3.91 12.57 -28.55
N ALA A 14 -4.37 13.45 -27.65
CA ALA A 14 -4.31 14.89 -27.86
C ALA A 14 -2.84 15.37 -27.97
N LEU A 15 -1.99 14.91 -27.07
CA LEU A 15 -0.55 15.21 -27.09
C LEU A 15 0.13 14.72 -28.37
N TRP A 16 -0.25 13.54 -28.88
CA TRP A 16 0.27 13.02 -30.15
C TRP A 16 -0.12 13.89 -31.34
N ILE A 17 -1.39 14.31 -31.39
CA ILE A 17 -1.89 15.18 -32.46
C ILE A 17 -1.15 16.52 -32.43
N ASP A 18 -1.03 17.15 -31.27
CA ASP A 18 -0.31 18.41 -31.11
C ASP A 18 1.18 18.27 -31.48
N ALA A 19 1.81 17.15 -31.11
CA ALA A 19 3.20 16.86 -31.50
C ALA A 19 3.37 16.74 -33.03
N VAL A 20 2.43 16.08 -33.71
CA VAL A 20 2.45 15.96 -35.18
C VAL A 20 2.23 17.33 -35.84
N ILE A 21 1.29 18.13 -35.34
CA ILE A 21 1.03 19.49 -35.83
C ILE A 21 2.26 20.37 -35.62
N LEU A 22 2.90 20.30 -34.45
CA LEU A 22 4.13 21.02 -34.16
C LEU A 22 5.27 20.61 -35.11
N ALA A 23 5.45 19.31 -35.34
CA ALA A 23 6.46 18.79 -36.27
C ALA A 23 6.22 19.32 -37.70
N ALA A 24 4.98 19.26 -38.19
CA ALA A 24 4.61 19.81 -39.49
C ALA A 24 4.86 21.32 -39.57
N ALA A 25 4.49 22.08 -38.54
CA ALA A 25 4.69 23.52 -38.46
C ALA A 25 6.19 23.90 -38.43
N LEU A 26 7.02 23.12 -37.73
CA LEU A 26 8.48 23.30 -37.71
C LEU A 26 9.10 23.00 -39.07
N ILE A 27 8.69 21.91 -39.73
CA ILE A 27 9.17 21.55 -41.08
C ILE A 27 8.84 22.69 -42.05
N VAL A 28 7.59 23.15 -42.09
CA VAL A 28 7.18 24.22 -43.01
C VAL A 28 7.80 25.58 -42.66
N GLY A 29 7.91 25.89 -41.36
CA GLY A 29 8.40 27.18 -40.87
C GLY A 29 9.93 27.35 -40.95
N TYR A 30 10.69 26.27 -40.79
CA TYR A 30 12.15 26.31 -40.67
C TYR A 30 12.91 25.58 -41.78
N ALA A 31 12.25 24.85 -42.69
CA ALA A 31 12.95 24.27 -43.84
C ALA A 31 13.45 25.38 -44.80
N PRO A 32 14.77 25.46 -45.05
CA PRO A 32 15.34 26.52 -45.90
C PRO A 32 14.93 26.38 -47.38
N LEU A 33 14.66 25.15 -47.84
CA LEU A 33 14.31 24.82 -49.22
C LEU A 33 12.89 25.26 -49.62
N LEU A 34 11.95 25.37 -48.67
CA LEU A 34 10.56 25.70 -48.98
C LEU A 34 10.33 27.18 -49.34
N LYS A 35 11.31 28.06 -49.05
CA LYS A 35 11.22 29.49 -49.37
C LYS A 35 11.23 29.78 -50.88
N TRP A 36 11.70 28.83 -51.70
CA TRP A 36 11.80 28.99 -53.15
C TRP A 36 10.50 28.63 -53.88
N PHE A 37 9.52 28.02 -53.19
CA PHE A 37 8.21 27.74 -53.76
C PHE A 37 7.27 28.95 -53.56
N PRO A 38 6.78 29.58 -54.65
CA PRO A 38 5.95 30.79 -54.56
C PRO A 38 4.60 30.56 -53.86
N VAL A 39 4.12 29.31 -53.84
CA VAL A 39 2.87 28.92 -53.18
C VAL A 39 3.02 28.85 -51.65
N ILE A 40 4.20 28.48 -51.14
CA ILE A 40 4.40 28.17 -49.71
C ILE A 40 5.07 29.32 -48.95
N GLY A 41 5.84 30.16 -49.65
CA GLY A 41 6.50 31.35 -49.10
C GLY A 41 5.67 32.22 -48.13
N PRO A 42 4.40 32.59 -48.43
CA PRO A 42 3.61 33.42 -47.53
C PRO A 42 3.18 32.71 -46.23
N TYR A 43 3.05 31.38 -46.25
CA TYR A 43 2.61 30.59 -45.10
C TYR A 43 3.70 30.38 -44.04
N VAL A 44 4.97 30.61 -44.39
CA VAL A 44 6.12 30.37 -43.49
C VAL A 44 6.01 31.17 -42.18
N ARG A 45 5.55 32.44 -42.22
CA ARG A 45 5.39 33.24 -40.99
C ARG A 45 4.24 32.73 -40.11
N VAL A 46 3.13 32.34 -40.73
CA VAL A 46 1.98 31.78 -40.04
C VAL A 46 2.34 30.44 -39.40
N ALA A 47 3.05 29.57 -40.13
CA ALA A 47 3.54 28.30 -39.61
C ALA A 47 4.45 28.48 -38.39
N LYS A 48 5.33 29.50 -38.38
CA LYS A 48 6.15 29.82 -37.20
C LYS A 48 5.30 30.25 -35.99
N LEU A 49 4.30 31.10 -36.20
CA LEU A 49 3.38 31.51 -35.12
C LEU A 49 2.62 30.31 -34.55
N VAL A 50 2.10 29.45 -35.42
CA VAL A 50 1.42 28.20 -35.03
C VAL A 50 2.37 27.30 -34.25
N ALA A 51 3.63 27.15 -34.68
CA ALA A 51 4.62 26.35 -33.97
C ALA A 51 4.85 26.87 -32.55
N PHE A 52 5.02 28.18 -32.35
CA PHE A 52 5.20 28.76 -31.01
C PHE A 52 3.95 28.57 -30.14
N LEU A 53 2.75 28.73 -30.71
CA LEU A 53 1.51 28.57 -29.97
C LEU A 53 1.30 27.12 -29.52
N VAL A 54 1.47 26.15 -30.43
CA VAL A 54 1.35 24.72 -30.13
C VAL A 54 2.43 24.28 -29.15
N PHE A 55 3.65 24.80 -29.27
CA PHE A 55 4.72 24.53 -28.30
C PHE A 55 4.37 25.04 -26.90
N GLY A 56 3.78 26.25 -26.79
CA GLY A 56 3.27 26.78 -25.54
C GLY A 56 2.21 25.88 -24.90
N ILE A 57 1.24 25.40 -25.70
CA ILE A 57 0.19 24.48 -25.23
C ILE A 57 0.79 23.15 -24.76
N LEU A 58 1.68 22.54 -25.55
CA LEU A 58 2.35 21.29 -25.20
C LEU A 58 3.16 21.40 -23.91
N SER A 59 3.94 22.47 -23.75
CA SER A 59 4.73 22.67 -22.54
C SER A 59 3.86 22.85 -21.29
N ALA A 60 2.72 23.57 -21.40
CA ALA A 60 1.76 23.70 -20.31
C ALA A 60 1.09 22.35 -19.97
N ALA A 61 0.67 21.58 -20.99
CA ALA A 61 0.03 20.28 -20.80
C ALA A 61 0.99 19.25 -20.16
N VAL A 62 2.24 19.21 -20.60
CA VAL A 62 3.28 18.35 -20.00
C VAL A 62 3.59 18.75 -18.56
N SER A 63 3.67 20.05 -18.27
CA SER A 63 3.91 20.55 -16.91
C SER A 63 2.79 20.14 -15.95
N HIS A 64 1.53 20.24 -16.40
CA HIS A 64 0.38 19.80 -15.60
C HIS A 64 0.43 18.30 -15.32
N ARG A 65 0.69 17.48 -16.35
CA ARG A 65 0.79 16.03 -16.23
C ARG A 65 1.91 15.60 -15.26
N LEU A 66 3.09 16.21 -15.37
CA LEU A 66 4.20 15.92 -14.45
C LEU A 66 3.86 16.28 -13.00
N THR A 67 3.12 17.36 -12.80
CA THR A 67 2.67 17.78 -11.46
C THR A 67 1.68 16.77 -10.88
N ASP A 68 0.70 16.34 -11.67
CA ASP A 68 -0.28 15.33 -11.25
C ASP A 68 0.38 13.98 -10.94
N GLU A 69 1.24 13.49 -11.84
CA GLU A 69 1.99 12.23 -11.65
C GLU A 69 2.87 12.29 -10.39
N SER A 70 3.51 13.43 -10.11
CA SER A 70 4.32 13.61 -8.90
C SER A 70 3.49 13.54 -7.61
N ALA A 71 2.27 14.09 -7.64
CA ALA A 71 1.36 14.08 -6.50
C ALA A 71 0.79 12.67 -6.27
N GLU A 72 0.44 11.95 -7.33
CA GLU A 72 0.01 10.55 -7.25
C GLU A 72 1.13 9.64 -6.74
N LEU A 73 2.36 9.80 -7.24
CA LEU A 73 3.52 9.05 -6.74
C LEU A 73 3.79 9.31 -5.25
N ALA A 74 3.64 10.55 -4.79
CA ALA A 74 3.78 10.88 -3.37
C ALA A 74 2.71 10.18 -2.52
N ARG A 75 1.45 10.13 -2.98
CA ARG A 75 0.36 9.41 -2.30
C ARG A 75 0.61 7.91 -2.25
N VAL A 76 1.00 7.29 -3.37
CA VAL A 76 1.30 5.86 -3.44
C VAL A 76 2.44 5.48 -2.48
N LYS A 77 3.46 6.33 -2.34
CA LYS A 77 4.54 6.10 -1.35
C LYS A 77 4.04 6.12 0.09
N ILE A 78 3.13 7.03 0.43
CA ILE A 78 2.53 7.11 1.76
C ILE A 78 1.69 5.87 2.05
N ASP A 79 0.84 5.47 1.11
CA ASP A 79 0.01 4.27 1.23
C ASP A 79 0.86 3.00 1.38
N LEU A 80 1.95 2.91 0.60
CA LEU A 80 2.88 1.80 0.69
C LEU A 80 3.57 1.77 2.07
N ALA A 81 4.07 2.90 2.56
CA ALA A 81 4.67 2.99 3.89
C ALA A 81 3.67 2.60 5.01
N PHE A 82 2.42 3.03 4.89
CA PHE A 82 1.37 2.69 5.84
C PHE A 82 1.03 1.19 5.81
N SER A 83 0.91 0.60 4.61
CA SER A 83 0.66 -0.84 4.45
C SER A 83 1.79 -1.68 5.06
N GLN A 84 3.03 -1.24 4.92
CA GLN A 84 4.19 -1.91 5.50
C GLN A 84 4.14 -1.88 7.04
N LEU A 85 3.79 -0.72 7.62
CA LEU A 85 3.60 -0.59 9.06
C LEU A 85 2.48 -1.50 9.59
N GLN A 86 1.39 -1.64 8.84
CA GLN A 86 0.32 -2.58 9.19
C GLN A 86 0.81 -4.04 9.17
N LEU A 87 1.59 -4.43 8.16
CA LEU A 87 2.14 -5.78 8.09
C LEU A 87 3.09 -6.07 9.25
N ASP A 88 3.92 -5.11 9.65
CA ASP A 88 4.84 -5.29 10.77
C ASP A 88 4.10 -5.39 12.10
N THR A 89 3.07 -4.57 12.32
CA THR A 89 2.21 -4.68 13.51
C THR A 89 1.45 -6.00 13.56
N GLN A 90 0.94 -6.50 12.42
CA GLN A 90 0.31 -7.82 12.34
C GLN A 90 1.30 -8.95 12.64
N LYS A 91 2.54 -8.88 12.14
CA LYS A 91 3.57 -9.87 12.47
C LYS A 91 3.88 -9.88 13.96
N GLN A 92 4.09 -8.72 14.57
CA GLN A 92 4.35 -8.61 16.01
C GLN A 92 3.17 -9.13 16.84
N ALA A 93 1.94 -8.83 16.42
CA ALA A 93 0.73 -9.36 17.05
C ALA A 93 0.64 -10.89 16.91
N ALA A 94 0.98 -11.44 15.75
CA ALA A 94 1.00 -12.89 15.52
C ALA A 94 2.07 -13.59 16.37
N GLU A 95 3.27 -13.02 16.47
CA GLU A 95 4.36 -13.55 17.30
C GLU A 95 4.00 -13.51 18.80
N THR A 96 3.42 -12.41 19.28
CA THR A 96 2.98 -12.29 20.67
C THR A 96 1.82 -13.25 20.95
N ALA A 97 0.85 -13.38 20.05
CA ALA A 97 -0.22 -14.36 20.18
C ALA A 97 0.32 -15.81 20.21
N ALA A 98 1.32 -16.13 19.39
CA ALA A 98 1.96 -17.45 19.39
C ALA A 98 2.68 -17.74 20.72
N LYS A 99 3.42 -16.76 21.26
CA LYS A 99 4.08 -16.88 22.58
C LYS A 99 3.05 -17.10 23.70
N LEU A 100 1.99 -16.30 23.72
CA LEU A 100 0.93 -16.43 24.72
C LEU A 100 0.21 -17.78 24.64
N ARG A 101 0.01 -18.33 23.43
CA ARG A 101 -0.51 -19.69 23.25
C ARG A 101 0.42 -20.74 23.82
N ALA A 102 1.71 -20.69 23.50
CA ALA A 102 2.69 -21.64 24.03
C ALA A 102 2.79 -21.58 25.57
N GLU A 103 2.75 -20.37 26.16
CA GLU A 103 2.72 -20.21 27.62
C GLU A 103 1.43 -20.76 28.25
N ALA A 104 0.29 -20.56 27.60
CA ALA A 104 -0.99 -21.10 28.07
C ALA A 104 -1.03 -22.63 27.98
N GLU A 105 -0.51 -23.21 26.91
CA GLU A 105 -0.39 -24.66 26.73
C GLU A 105 0.53 -25.27 27.81
N ALA A 106 1.70 -24.68 28.04
CA ALA A 106 2.62 -25.14 29.09
C ALA A 106 1.99 -25.06 30.50
N LYS A 107 1.25 -23.99 30.80
CA LYS A 107 0.52 -23.86 32.07
C LYS A 107 -0.60 -24.90 32.19
N ALA A 108 -1.32 -25.16 31.10
CA ALA A 108 -2.37 -26.18 31.07
C ALA A 108 -1.80 -27.58 31.29
N GLU A 109 -0.65 -27.90 30.69
CA GLU A 109 0.05 -29.17 30.92
C GLU A 109 0.50 -29.33 32.37
N GLN A 110 1.10 -28.28 32.97
CA GLN A 110 1.48 -28.30 34.38
C GLN A 110 0.28 -28.47 35.31
N ALA A 111 -0.83 -27.79 35.03
CA ALA A 111 -2.06 -27.96 35.79
C ALA A 111 -2.61 -29.38 35.67
N ASN A 112 -2.64 -29.95 34.46
CA ASN A 112 -3.07 -31.32 34.22
C ASN A 112 -2.19 -32.34 34.95
N GLN A 113 -0.87 -32.14 34.97
CA GLN A 113 0.05 -32.99 35.74
C GLN A 113 -0.25 -32.94 37.24
N LYS A 114 -0.41 -31.73 37.81
CA LYS A 114 -0.77 -31.59 39.23
C LYS A 114 -2.11 -32.25 39.56
N VAL A 115 -3.11 -32.15 38.68
CA VAL A 115 -4.40 -32.82 38.84
C VAL A 115 -4.23 -34.34 38.78
N THR A 116 -3.47 -34.86 37.82
CA THR A 116 -3.21 -36.30 37.69
C THR A 116 -2.48 -36.84 38.93
N ASP A 117 -1.44 -36.14 39.41
CA ASP A 117 -0.71 -36.50 40.62
C ASP A 117 -1.62 -36.49 41.86
N TYR A 118 -2.55 -35.54 41.92
CA TYR A 118 -3.55 -35.45 42.99
C TYR A 118 -4.53 -36.63 42.96
N GLU A 119 -5.05 -36.97 41.78
CA GLU A 119 -5.92 -38.14 41.57
C GLU A 119 -5.22 -39.45 41.96
N GLU A 120 -3.96 -39.64 41.55
CA GLU A 120 -3.17 -40.81 41.94
C GLU A 120 -2.95 -40.91 43.45
N ARG A 121 -2.75 -39.78 44.12
CA ARG A 121 -2.58 -39.74 45.58
C ARG A 121 -3.87 -40.12 46.29
N LEU A 122 -5.00 -39.56 45.86
CA LEU A 122 -6.34 -39.93 46.36
C LEU A 122 -6.63 -41.42 46.16
N ALA A 123 -6.28 -41.99 45.01
CA ALA A 123 -6.49 -43.41 44.72
C ALA A 123 -5.70 -44.37 45.64
N LYS A 124 -4.59 -43.90 46.25
CA LYS A 124 -3.74 -44.68 47.16
C LYS A 124 -4.16 -44.55 48.63
N GLN A 125 -5.06 -43.62 48.98
CA GLN A 125 -5.56 -43.50 50.35
C GLN A 125 -6.47 -44.69 50.71
N PRO A 126 -6.38 -45.23 51.94
CA PRO A 126 -7.25 -46.31 52.37
C PRO A 126 -8.71 -45.86 52.38
N ALA A 127 -9.60 -46.71 51.86
CA ALA A 127 -11.05 -46.47 51.85
C ALA A 127 -11.64 -46.61 53.26
N ASP A 128 -11.37 -45.65 54.13
CA ASP A 128 -12.07 -45.52 55.41
C ASP A 128 -13.24 -44.52 55.26
N HIS A 129 -14.28 -44.73 56.06
CA HIS A 129 -15.62 -44.23 55.82
C HIS A 129 -15.75 -42.69 55.85
N GLY A 130 -15.61 -42.06 54.68
CA GLY A 130 -16.10 -40.71 54.41
C GLY A 130 -15.20 -39.92 53.46
N CYS A 131 -15.79 -39.19 52.50
CA CYS A 131 -15.10 -38.14 51.73
C CYS A 131 -14.71 -36.96 52.64
N ASN A 132 -13.80 -37.16 53.58
CA ASN A 132 -13.19 -36.08 54.34
C ASN A 132 -11.95 -35.63 53.58
N LEU A 133 -12.11 -34.58 52.77
CA LEU A 133 -10.97 -33.80 52.28
C LEU A 133 -10.25 -33.24 53.51
N ASP A 134 -8.98 -33.59 53.68
CA ASP A 134 -8.19 -33.10 54.80
C ASP A 134 -7.64 -31.68 54.53
N SER A 135 -6.96 -31.10 55.52
CA SER A 135 -6.39 -29.75 55.36
C SER A 135 -5.31 -29.66 54.28
N ASP A 136 -4.66 -30.78 53.94
CA ASP A 136 -3.63 -30.84 52.91
C ASP A 136 -4.24 -30.97 51.50
N ASP A 137 -5.40 -31.63 51.37
CA ASP A 137 -6.22 -31.66 50.16
C ASP A 137 -6.74 -30.28 49.78
N VAL A 138 -7.29 -29.54 50.76
CA VAL A 138 -7.76 -28.16 50.54
C VAL A 138 -6.60 -27.26 50.11
N ARG A 139 -5.40 -27.46 50.69
CA ARG A 139 -4.20 -26.71 50.31
C ARG A 139 -3.73 -27.07 48.90
N SER A 140 -3.74 -28.35 48.50
CA SER A 140 -3.31 -28.74 47.15
C SER A 140 -4.30 -28.30 46.08
N LEU A 141 -5.61 -28.34 46.34
CA LEU A 141 -6.62 -27.79 45.42
C LEU A 141 -6.46 -26.28 45.24
N HIS A 142 -6.13 -25.55 46.31
CA HIS A 142 -5.82 -24.12 46.24
C HIS A 142 -4.54 -23.84 45.43
N ASP A 143 -3.51 -24.68 45.52
CA ASP A 143 -2.26 -24.57 44.74
C ASP A 143 -2.38 -25.04 43.28
N ILE A 144 -3.44 -25.76 42.94
CA ILE A 144 -3.82 -26.10 41.55
C ILE A 144 -4.65 -24.97 40.93
N ALA A 145 -5.50 -24.32 41.71
CA ALA A 145 -6.36 -23.22 41.26
C ALA A 145 -5.63 -21.88 41.05
N ARG A 146 -4.34 -21.79 41.43
CA ARG A 146 -3.50 -20.59 41.38
C ARG A 146 -2.40 -20.69 40.34
#